data_AF-A0A662K9I3-F1
#
_entry.id   AF-A0A662K9I3-F1
#
_cell.length_a   1.000
_cell.length_b   1.000
_cell.length_c   1.000
_cell.angle_alpha   90.00
_cell.angle_beta   90.00
_cell.angle_gamma   90.00
#
_symmetry.space_group_name_H-M   'P 1'
#
loop_
_entity.id
_entity.type
_entity.pdbx_description
1 polymer ?
#
loop_
_entity_poly.entity_id
_entity_poly.type
_entity_poly.pdbx_seq_one_letter_code
_entity_poly.pdbx_strand_id
1 'polypeptide(L)'
;MIQKNKEMVYDRKTRQRVDDLAVDILLVRLIISIAIIAAVFFIVAFGYTYLKTVLSEKQVENDCNIIQSKIYTMLRSGVPRDVDEINAVEGTKRTCTFDLPDNIVYLAFGVDPDPDNDGYLETGLTMDGAVIFYRVDGGSKKVIWLNEDFKFREGKYDGTKWVVNGDGQGYIITGSGRQTLNFELVEKNHRIYVLIQANDGIES
;
A
#
# COMPACT_ATOMS: atom_id res chain seq x y z
N MET A 1 8.91 -79.00 -34.95
CA MET A 1 9.76 -78.24 -33.98
C MET A 1 9.91 -76.76 -34.34
N ILE A 2 10.07 -76.39 -35.62
CA ILE A 2 10.30 -75.00 -36.07
C ILE A 2 9.08 -74.07 -35.85
N GLN A 3 7.86 -74.60 -36.01
CA GLN A 3 6.61 -73.81 -35.93
C GLN A 3 6.30 -73.34 -34.49
N LYS A 4 6.51 -74.20 -33.49
CA LYS A 4 6.35 -73.89 -32.06
C LYS A 4 7.34 -72.82 -31.56
N ASN A 5 8.52 -72.75 -32.17
CA ASN A 5 9.55 -71.77 -31.81
C ASN A 5 9.23 -70.38 -32.37
N LYS A 6 8.59 -70.30 -33.56
CA LYS A 6 8.09 -69.04 -34.12
C LYS A 6 6.94 -68.44 -33.28
N GLU A 7 6.02 -69.27 -32.80
CA GLU A 7 4.93 -68.82 -31.93
C GLU A 7 5.43 -68.28 -30.58
N MET A 8 6.42 -68.94 -29.95
CA MET A 8 7.03 -68.44 -28.70
C MET A 8 7.77 -67.11 -28.88
N VAL A 9 8.43 -66.89 -30.02
CA VAL A 9 9.11 -65.61 -30.31
C VAL A 9 8.09 -64.50 -30.59
N TYR A 10 6.96 -64.84 -31.23
CA TYR A 10 5.88 -63.89 -31.49
C TYR A 10 5.19 -63.45 -30.18
N ASP A 11 4.84 -64.40 -29.29
CA ASP A 11 4.23 -64.12 -27.97
C ASP A 11 5.14 -63.25 -27.08
N ARG A 12 6.46 -63.49 -27.09
CA ARG A 12 7.42 -62.66 -26.35
C ARG A 12 7.49 -61.22 -26.87
N LYS A 13 7.50 -61.02 -28.19
CA LYS A 13 7.52 -59.67 -28.78
C LYS A 13 6.22 -58.91 -28.51
N THR A 14 5.06 -59.59 -28.51
CA THR A 14 3.78 -58.96 -28.16
C THR A 14 3.70 -58.59 -26.69
N ARG A 15 4.20 -59.43 -25.77
CA ARG A 15 4.26 -59.07 -24.33
C ARG A 15 5.19 -57.90 -24.07
N GLN A 16 6.39 -57.92 -24.65
CA GLN A 16 7.35 -56.83 -24.48
C GLN A 16 6.79 -55.49 -24.99
N ARG A 17 6.08 -55.48 -26.13
CA ARG A 17 5.42 -54.28 -26.65
C ARG A 17 4.28 -53.79 -25.75
N VAL A 18 3.54 -54.68 -25.11
CA VAL A 18 2.45 -54.33 -24.17
C VAL A 18 3.03 -53.76 -22.87
N ASP A 19 4.14 -54.30 -22.38
CA ASP A 19 4.83 -53.81 -21.19
C ASP A 19 5.43 -52.41 -21.44
N ASP A 20 6.05 -52.19 -22.61
CA ASP A 20 6.57 -50.87 -23.01
C ASP A 20 5.43 -49.83 -23.11
N LEU A 21 4.29 -50.20 -23.74
CA LEU A 21 3.09 -49.35 -23.80
C LEU A 21 2.53 -49.02 -22.41
N ALA A 22 2.56 -49.98 -21.48
CA ALA A 22 2.07 -49.77 -20.11
C ALA A 22 2.96 -48.80 -19.34
N VAL A 23 4.28 -48.88 -19.51
CA VAL A 23 5.26 -47.95 -18.92
C VAL A 23 5.09 -46.54 -19.50
N ASP A 24 4.94 -46.41 -20.82
CA ASP A 24 4.71 -45.13 -21.48
C ASP A 24 3.43 -44.45 -20.99
N ILE A 25 2.33 -45.20 -20.85
CA ILE A 25 1.06 -44.68 -20.32
C ILE A 25 1.21 -44.22 -18.87
N LEU A 26 1.94 -44.97 -18.04
CA LEU A 26 2.19 -44.62 -16.65
C LEU A 26 3.03 -43.35 -16.54
N LEU A 27 4.07 -43.22 -17.36
CA LEU A 27 4.94 -42.04 -17.42
C LEU A 27 4.17 -40.79 -17.89
N VAL A 28 3.35 -40.91 -18.92
CA VAL A 28 2.49 -39.81 -19.41
C VAL A 28 1.51 -39.36 -18.32
N ARG A 29 0.87 -40.29 -17.61
CA ARG A 29 -0.03 -39.96 -16.49
C ARG A 29 0.69 -39.20 -15.39
N LEU A 30 1.91 -39.64 -15.02
CA LEU A 30 2.72 -38.97 -14.02
C LEU A 30 3.05 -37.53 -14.43
N ILE A 31 3.46 -37.30 -15.69
CA ILE A 31 3.77 -35.96 -16.21
C ILE A 31 2.53 -35.08 -16.16
N ILE A 32 1.37 -35.59 -16.59
CA ILE A 32 0.11 -34.85 -16.54
C ILE A 32 -0.25 -34.50 -15.09
N SER A 33 -0.13 -35.44 -14.16
CA SER A 33 -0.40 -35.19 -12.74
C SER A 33 0.52 -34.11 -12.16
N ILE A 34 1.82 -34.17 -12.46
CA ILE A 34 2.78 -33.14 -12.03
C ILE A 34 2.43 -31.79 -12.64
N ALA A 35 2.08 -31.74 -13.93
CA ALA A 35 1.70 -30.50 -14.60
C ALA A 35 0.44 -29.87 -14.00
N ILE A 36 -0.58 -30.68 -13.66
CA ILE A 36 -1.80 -30.20 -13.00
C ILE A 36 -1.47 -29.66 -11.61
N ILE A 37 -0.68 -30.38 -10.82
CA ILE A 37 -0.28 -29.95 -9.47
C ILE A 37 0.49 -28.61 -9.55
N ALA A 38 1.44 -28.49 -10.48
CA ALA A 38 2.19 -27.25 -10.69
C ALA A 38 1.27 -26.09 -11.09
N ALA A 39 0.31 -26.33 -11.99
CA ALA A 39 -0.67 -25.33 -12.39
C ALA A 39 -1.53 -24.85 -11.22
N VAL A 40 -1.98 -25.77 -10.35
CA VAL A 40 -2.75 -25.42 -9.15
C VAL A 40 -1.91 -24.57 -8.19
N PHE A 41 -0.66 -24.96 -7.92
CA PHE A 41 0.22 -24.17 -7.06
C PHE A 41 0.47 -22.76 -7.61
N PHE A 42 0.64 -22.64 -8.93
CA PHE A 42 0.79 -21.36 -9.60
C PHE A 42 -0.43 -20.47 -9.38
N ILE A 43 -1.64 -20.98 -9.62
CA ILE A 43 -2.89 -20.25 -9.42
C ILE A 43 -3.04 -19.81 -7.95
N VAL A 44 -2.74 -20.70 -7.00
CA VAL A 44 -2.82 -20.38 -5.56
C VAL A 44 -1.83 -19.29 -5.18
N ALA A 45 -0.58 -19.36 -5.66
CA ALA A 45 0.43 -18.35 -5.37
C ALA A 45 0.04 -16.98 -5.92
N PHE A 46 -0.39 -16.89 -7.18
CA PHE A 46 -0.85 -15.64 -7.79
C PHE A 46 -2.13 -15.10 -7.15
N GLY A 47 -3.07 -15.99 -6.79
CA GLY A 47 -4.28 -15.62 -6.08
C GLY A 47 -3.98 -15.03 -4.71
N TYR A 48 -3.00 -15.60 -4.00
CA TYR A 48 -2.57 -15.12 -2.69
C TYR A 48 -1.95 -13.72 -2.77
N THR A 49 -1.05 -13.47 -3.72
CA THR A 49 -0.42 -12.14 -3.88
C THR A 49 -1.46 -11.07 -4.21
N TYR A 50 -2.40 -11.38 -5.11
CA TYR A 50 -3.48 -10.46 -5.46
C TYR A 50 -4.39 -10.15 -4.26
N LEU A 51 -4.83 -11.18 -3.53
CA LEU A 51 -5.67 -11.00 -2.34
C LEU A 51 -4.96 -10.18 -1.26
N LYS A 52 -3.65 -10.40 -1.05
CA LYS A 52 -2.85 -9.62 -0.11
C LYS A 52 -2.88 -8.14 -0.48
N THR A 53 -2.63 -7.79 -1.74
CA THR A 53 -2.69 -6.40 -2.22
C THR A 53 -4.07 -5.77 -1.99
N VAL A 54 -5.15 -6.46 -2.34
CA VAL A 54 -6.53 -5.96 -2.16
C VAL A 54 -6.86 -5.72 -0.69
N LEU A 55 -6.44 -6.64 0.20
CA LEU A 55 -6.65 -6.48 1.64
C LEU A 55 -5.86 -5.30 2.20
N SER A 56 -4.60 -5.14 1.78
CA SER A 56 -3.76 -3.99 2.15
C SER A 56 -4.34 -2.66 1.68
N GLU A 57 -4.82 -2.56 0.42
CA GLU A 57 -5.47 -1.34 -0.08
C GLU A 57 -6.69 -0.97 0.77
N LYS A 58 -7.53 -1.97 1.10
CA LYS A 58 -8.74 -1.76 1.90
C LYS A 58 -8.44 -1.38 3.34
N GLN A 59 -7.38 -1.93 3.93
CA GLN A 59 -6.92 -1.55 5.26
C GLN A 59 -6.51 -0.08 5.30
N VAL A 60 -5.67 0.36 4.37
CA VAL A 60 -5.21 1.75 4.28
C VAL A 60 -6.38 2.71 4.01
N GLU A 61 -7.30 2.33 3.12
CA GLU A 61 -8.50 3.11 2.82
C GLU A 61 -9.37 3.31 4.08
N ASN A 62 -9.59 2.24 4.85
CA ASN A 62 -10.37 2.31 6.08
C ASN A 62 -9.72 3.23 7.13
N ASP A 63 -8.40 3.13 7.31
CA ASP A 63 -7.65 4.01 8.21
C ASP A 63 -7.76 5.48 7.76
N CYS A 64 -7.63 5.75 6.46
CA CYS A 64 -7.80 7.09 5.89
C CYS A 64 -9.21 7.64 6.14
N ASN A 65 -10.26 6.83 5.97
CA ASN A 65 -11.65 7.24 6.21
C ASN A 65 -11.91 7.59 7.69
N ILE A 66 -11.36 6.80 8.62
CA ILE A 66 -11.45 7.07 10.06
C ILE A 66 -10.79 8.42 10.38
N ILE A 67 -9.65 8.70 9.77
CA ILE A 67 -8.88 9.92 10.01
C ILE A 67 -9.56 11.13 9.38
N GLN A 68 -10.05 11.00 8.17
CA GLN A 68 -10.85 12.02 7.51
C GLN A 68 -12.02 12.44 8.41
N SER A 69 -12.72 11.47 9.02
CA SER A 69 -13.80 11.77 9.98
C SER A 69 -13.30 12.49 11.24
N LYS A 70 -12.21 12.01 11.85
CA LYS A 70 -11.61 12.67 13.04
C LYS A 70 -11.19 14.11 12.75
N ILE A 71 -10.52 14.34 11.62
CA ILE A 71 -10.05 15.64 11.19
C ILE A 71 -11.23 16.52 10.77
N TYR A 72 -12.26 15.96 10.14
CA TYR A 72 -13.49 16.69 9.83
C TYR A 72 -14.13 17.27 11.10
N THR A 73 -14.28 16.44 12.14
CA THR A 73 -14.82 16.93 13.43
C THR A 73 -13.92 17.99 14.06
N MET A 74 -12.60 17.84 13.92
CA MET A 74 -11.64 18.84 14.36
C MET A 74 -11.84 20.17 13.63
N LEU A 75 -11.91 20.16 12.29
CA LEU A 75 -12.13 21.35 11.46
C LEU A 75 -13.46 22.07 11.76
N ARG A 76 -14.51 21.33 12.15
CA ARG A 76 -15.84 21.91 12.37
C ARG A 76 -16.04 22.54 13.75
N SER A 77 -15.39 22.04 14.78
CA SER A 77 -15.61 22.50 16.17
C SER A 77 -14.35 22.85 16.93
N GLY A 78 -13.19 22.67 16.31
CA GLY A 78 -11.90 22.99 16.90
C GLY A 78 -11.58 24.48 16.82
N VAL A 79 -10.71 24.89 17.73
CA VAL A 79 -10.11 26.22 17.77
C VAL A 79 -8.70 26.12 17.19
N PRO A 80 -8.37 26.89 16.13
CA PRO A 80 -7.02 26.93 15.60
C PRO A 80 -6.11 27.74 16.52
N ARG A 81 -4.85 27.34 16.62
CA ARG A 81 -3.79 28.16 17.22
C ARG A 81 -3.21 29.12 16.20
N ASP A 82 -3.11 30.39 16.55
CA ASP A 82 -2.33 31.34 15.75
C ASP A 82 -0.83 30.98 15.83
N VAL A 83 -0.23 30.63 14.70
CA VAL A 83 1.21 30.30 14.65
C VAL A 83 2.10 31.54 14.70
N ASP A 84 1.58 32.70 14.31
CA ASP A 84 2.30 33.97 14.27
C ASP A 84 2.39 34.59 15.68
N GLU A 85 1.50 34.21 16.60
CA GLU A 85 1.55 34.59 18.02
C GLU A 85 2.48 33.67 18.84
N ILE A 86 3.42 34.28 19.58
CA ILE A 86 4.45 33.55 20.35
C ILE A 86 3.84 32.77 21.53
N ASN A 87 2.85 33.36 22.21
CA ASN A 87 2.26 32.81 23.44
C ASN A 87 0.90 32.15 23.19
N ALA A 88 0.57 31.84 21.95
CA ALA A 88 -0.73 31.25 21.62
C ALA A 88 -0.86 29.86 22.25
N VAL A 89 -2.04 29.60 22.82
CA VAL A 89 -2.40 28.29 23.35
C VAL A 89 -2.47 27.29 22.20
N GLU A 90 -2.07 26.05 22.46
CA GLU A 90 -2.15 24.95 21.50
C GLU A 90 -3.53 24.82 20.87
N GLY A 91 -3.55 24.53 19.57
CA GLY A 91 -4.76 24.38 18.81
C GLY A 91 -5.48 23.09 19.18
N THR A 92 -6.68 22.90 18.65
CA THR A 92 -7.35 21.61 18.80
C THR A 92 -6.53 20.52 18.12
N LYS A 93 -6.21 19.46 18.88
CA LYS A 93 -5.40 18.34 18.41
C LYS A 93 -6.20 17.06 18.26
N ARG A 94 -5.76 16.22 17.31
CA ARG A 94 -6.18 14.84 17.15
C ARG A 94 -4.97 13.95 16.92
N THR A 95 -4.76 13.00 17.83
CA THR A 95 -3.81 11.91 17.62
C THR A 95 -4.51 10.80 16.84
N CYS A 96 -3.91 10.42 15.71
CA CYS A 96 -4.36 9.29 14.91
C CYS A 96 -3.26 8.25 14.83
N THR A 97 -3.65 7.00 15.00
CA THR A 97 -2.78 5.85 14.86
C THR A 97 -3.23 5.05 13.66
N PHE A 98 -2.25 4.61 12.88
CA PHE A 98 -2.38 3.86 11.64
C PHE A 98 -1.73 2.51 11.86
N ASP A 99 -2.34 1.45 11.35
CA ASP A 99 -1.68 0.16 11.24
C ASP A 99 -1.42 -0.05 9.75
N LEU A 100 -0.26 0.40 9.27
CA LEU A 100 0.09 0.34 7.85
C LEU A 100 0.55 -1.07 7.47
N PRO A 101 0.09 -1.60 6.32
CA PRO A 101 0.46 -2.94 5.89
C PRO A 101 1.95 -3.00 5.52
N ASP A 102 2.54 -4.20 5.62
CA ASP A 102 3.97 -4.42 5.33
C ASP A 102 4.38 -4.06 3.89
N ASN A 103 3.43 -4.05 2.97
CA ASN A 103 3.62 -3.72 1.57
C ASN A 103 3.14 -2.30 1.22
N ILE A 104 3.03 -1.38 2.18
CA ILE A 104 2.83 0.04 1.85
C ILE A 104 4.07 0.57 1.11
N VAL A 105 3.85 1.31 0.03
CA VAL A 105 4.92 2.06 -0.66
C VAL A 105 4.97 3.47 -0.07
N TYR A 106 3.81 4.13 -0.04
CA TYR A 106 3.64 5.40 0.67
C TYR A 106 2.19 5.64 1.10
N LEU A 107 2.03 6.47 2.12
CA LEU A 107 0.82 7.19 2.49
C LEU A 107 1.18 8.66 2.69
N ALA A 108 0.53 9.56 1.97
CA ALA A 108 0.89 10.96 1.89
C ALA A 108 -0.32 11.87 2.14
N PHE A 109 -0.09 12.96 2.86
CA PHE A 109 -1.08 13.98 3.20
C PHE A 109 -0.70 15.30 2.54
N GLY A 110 -1.58 15.84 1.70
CA GLY A 110 -1.41 17.13 1.04
C GLY A 110 -0.42 17.16 -0.13
N VAL A 111 0.13 16.01 -0.52
CA VAL A 111 1.09 15.85 -1.63
C VAL A 111 0.75 14.57 -2.41
N ASP A 112 0.86 14.63 -3.74
CA ASP A 112 1.06 13.45 -4.59
C ASP A 112 2.57 13.18 -4.66
N PRO A 113 3.07 12.16 -3.94
CA PRO A 113 4.50 11.96 -3.83
C PRO A 113 5.09 11.29 -5.08
N ASP A 114 4.29 10.75 -6.01
CA ASP A 114 4.79 10.06 -7.21
C ASP A 114 3.94 10.50 -8.41
N PRO A 115 4.01 11.79 -8.81
CA PRO A 115 3.10 12.35 -9.81
C PRO A 115 3.22 11.62 -11.16
N ASP A 116 4.45 11.27 -11.54
CA ASP A 116 4.78 10.61 -12.80
C ASP A 116 4.66 9.07 -12.76
N ASN A 117 4.42 8.49 -11.57
CA ASN A 117 4.34 7.04 -11.33
C ASN A 117 5.63 6.27 -11.69
N ASP A 118 6.78 6.92 -11.57
CA ASP A 118 8.08 6.34 -11.85
C ASP A 118 8.78 5.80 -10.58
N GLY A 119 8.18 6.04 -9.42
CA GLY A 119 8.67 5.58 -8.12
C GLY A 119 9.68 6.51 -7.46
N TYR A 120 9.99 7.66 -8.05
CA TYR A 120 10.74 8.72 -7.38
C TYR A 120 9.79 9.58 -6.57
N LEU A 121 10.06 9.68 -5.26
CA LEU A 121 9.20 10.43 -4.36
C LEU A 121 9.56 11.90 -4.38
N GLU A 122 8.58 12.75 -4.67
CA GLU A 122 8.69 14.20 -4.68
C GLU A 122 7.91 14.83 -3.51
N THR A 123 8.38 15.99 -3.06
CA THR A 123 7.68 16.82 -2.08
C THR A 123 7.05 18.03 -2.78
N GLY A 124 5.92 18.50 -2.25
CA GLY A 124 5.23 19.64 -2.82
C GLY A 124 3.74 19.61 -2.50
N LEU A 125 3.07 20.76 -2.50
CA LEU A 125 1.64 20.76 -2.23
C LEU A 125 0.85 20.40 -3.48
N THR A 126 -0.04 19.43 -3.32
CA THR A 126 -1.05 19.12 -4.33
C THR A 126 -2.40 19.66 -3.85
N MET A 127 -3.05 20.45 -4.70
CA MET A 127 -4.33 21.11 -4.42
C MET A 127 -4.41 21.81 -3.05
N ASP A 128 -3.41 22.65 -2.75
CA ASP A 128 -3.33 23.40 -1.48
C ASP A 128 -3.39 22.51 -0.22
N GLY A 129 -3.04 21.23 -0.35
CA GLY A 129 -3.01 20.25 0.73
C GLY A 129 -4.28 19.43 0.92
N ALA A 130 -5.33 19.61 0.10
CA ALA A 130 -6.64 18.96 0.25
C ALA A 130 -6.71 17.54 -0.36
N VAL A 131 -5.67 16.72 -0.15
CA VAL A 131 -5.56 15.37 -0.71
C VAL A 131 -4.92 14.38 0.25
N ILE A 132 -5.26 13.11 0.07
CA ILE A 132 -4.50 11.98 0.61
C ILE A 132 -4.17 11.04 -0.55
N PHE A 133 -2.89 10.70 -0.70
CA PHE A 133 -2.41 9.73 -1.67
C PHE A 133 -1.86 8.50 -0.97
N TYR A 134 -2.10 7.31 -1.52
CA TYR A 134 -1.43 6.11 -1.04
C TYR A 134 -1.21 5.10 -2.16
N ARG A 135 -0.22 4.25 -1.96
CA ARG A 135 0.10 3.14 -2.85
C ARG A 135 0.62 1.98 -2.04
N VAL A 136 0.15 0.78 -2.36
CA VAL A 136 0.70 -0.47 -1.85
C VAL A 136 1.41 -1.21 -3.00
N ASP A 137 2.39 -2.03 -2.67
CA ASP A 137 3.14 -2.81 -3.65
C ASP A 137 2.21 -3.83 -4.35
N GLY A 138 2.40 -3.96 -5.67
CA GLY A 138 1.49 -4.66 -6.57
C GLY A 138 0.13 -3.97 -6.80
N GLY A 139 -0.12 -2.84 -6.13
CA GLY A 139 -1.35 -2.04 -6.25
C GLY A 139 -1.20 -0.83 -7.16
N SER A 140 -2.32 -0.13 -7.34
CA SER A 140 -2.37 1.13 -8.10
C SER A 140 -2.28 2.33 -7.16
N LYS A 141 -1.74 3.46 -7.64
CA LYS A 141 -1.83 4.73 -6.93
C LYS A 141 -3.31 5.06 -6.66
N LYS A 142 -3.64 5.39 -5.42
CA LYS A 142 -4.98 5.79 -4.98
C LYS A 142 -4.95 7.23 -4.50
N VAL A 143 -6.07 7.92 -4.70
CA VAL A 143 -6.28 9.31 -4.28
C VAL A 143 -7.61 9.43 -3.55
N ILE A 144 -7.59 10.13 -2.43
CA ILE A 144 -8.77 10.57 -1.70
C ILE A 144 -8.81 12.09 -1.76
N TRP A 145 -9.75 12.61 -2.54
CA TRP A 145 -9.99 14.04 -2.67
C TRP A 145 -10.77 14.54 -1.46
N LEU A 146 -10.28 15.61 -0.83
CA LEU A 146 -10.90 16.18 0.37
C LEU A 146 -11.54 17.54 0.06
N ASN A 147 -12.34 18.03 1.00
CA ASN A 147 -12.82 19.40 0.93
C ASN A 147 -11.64 20.39 1.10
N GLU A 148 -11.77 21.59 0.56
CA GLU A 148 -10.76 22.67 0.62
C GLU A 148 -10.41 23.09 2.06
N ASP A 149 -11.25 22.74 3.04
CA ASP A 149 -10.98 22.95 4.48
C ASP A 149 -9.79 22.08 4.98
N PHE A 150 -9.47 20.96 4.32
CA PHE A 150 -8.43 20.02 4.73
C PHE A 150 -7.04 20.43 4.23
N LYS A 151 -6.56 21.60 4.63
CA LYS A 151 -5.25 22.09 4.17
C LYS A 151 -4.12 21.47 4.99
N PHE A 152 -3.72 20.24 4.64
CA PHE A 152 -2.62 19.56 5.31
C PHE A 152 -1.29 20.29 5.12
N ARG A 153 -0.53 20.42 6.21
CA ARG A 153 0.82 20.98 6.21
C ARG A 153 1.72 20.17 7.11
N GLU A 154 2.88 19.80 6.60
CA GLU A 154 3.96 19.29 7.42
C GLU A 154 4.42 20.35 8.45
N GLY A 155 4.72 19.87 9.64
CA GLY A 155 5.21 20.68 10.73
C GLY A 155 6.72 20.57 10.93
N LYS A 156 7.32 21.65 11.40
CA LYS A 156 8.70 21.67 11.89
C LYS A 156 8.70 22.17 13.32
N TYR A 157 9.40 21.47 14.20
CA TYR A 157 9.61 21.93 15.56
C TYR A 157 10.77 22.95 15.56
N ASP A 158 10.50 24.18 15.99
CA ASP A 158 11.50 25.26 16.00
C ASP A 158 12.32 25.34 17.31
N GLY A 159 12.13 24.37 18.20
CA GLY A 159 12.71 24.35 19.55
C GLY A 159 11.74 24.84 20.64
N THR A 160 10.64 25.49 20.26
CA THR A 160 9.60 25.95 21.19
C THR A 160 8.23 25.39 20.84
N LYS A 161 7.81 25.49 19.58
CA LYS A 161 6.49 25.09 19.10
C LYS A 161 6.58 24.44 17.73
N TRP A 162 5.51 23.74 17.36
CA TRP A 162 5.35 23.25 16.00
C TRP A 162 4.81 24.37 15.11
N VAL A 163 5.51 24.62 14.02
CA VAL A 163 5.15 25.61 12.99
C VAL A 163 5.05 24.95 11.62
N VAL A 164 4.39 25.60 10.67
CA VAL A 164 4.34 25.12 9.27
C VAL A 164 5.76 25.09 8.69
N ASN A 165 6.15 23.96 8.09
CA ASN A 165 7.46 23.82 7.44
C ASN A 165 7.51 24.64 6.13
N GLY A 166 8.38 25.65 6.08
CA GLY A 166 8.58 26.52 4.91
C GLY A 166 7.30 27.20 4.41
N ASP A 167 7.10 27.16 3.09
CA ASP A 167 5.88 27.65 2.41
C ASP A 167 4.68 26.69 2.55
N GLY A 168 4.87 25.59 3.27
CA GLY A 168 3.93 24.49 3.42
C GLY A 168 4.24 23.37 2.45
N GLN A 169 4.57 22.20 3.00
CA GLN A 169 4.72 20.95 2.25
C GLN A 169 3.70 19.94 2.75
N GLY A 170 3.42 18.91 1.96
CA GLY A 170 2.72 17.72 2.44
C GLY A 170 3.63 16.85 3.30
N TYR A 171 3.09 15.79 3.87
CA TYR A 171 3.85 14.84 4.68
C TYR A 171 3.74 13.44 4.10
N ILE A 172 4.87 12.73 3.98
CA ILE A 172 4.94 11.41 3.36
C ILE A 172 5.38 10.36 4.40
N ILE A 173 4.65 9.24 4.46
CA ILE A 173 5.01 8.06 5.23
C ILE A 173 5.39 6.94 4.26
N THR A 174 6.60 6.40 4.38
CA THR A 174 7.06 5.23 3.60
C THR A 174 7.22 3.97 4.45
N GLY A 175 7.12 4.08 5.77
CA GLY A 175 7.26 2.96 6.71
C GLY A 175 5.97 2.16 6.90
N SER A 176 6.10 0.85 7.05
CA SER A 176 5.00 -0.03 7.47
C SER A 176 4.79 -0.06 8.99
N GLY A 177 3.80 -0.83 9.43
CA GLY A 177 3.52 -1.06 10.84
C GLY A 177 2.75 0.06 11.50
N ARG A 178 2.80 0.07 12.84
CA ARG A 178 2.00 1.01 13.64
C ARG A 178 2.66 2.38 13.68
N GLN A 179 2.01 3.37 13.06
CA GLN A 179 2.44 4.77 13.05
C GLN A 179 1.48 5.62 13.86
N THR A 180 1.96 6.69 14.48
CA THR A 180 1.10 7.66 15.19
C THR A 180 1.47 9.07 14.76
N LEU A 181 0.47 9.82 14.28
CA LEU A 181 0.61 11.23 13.95
C LEU A 181 -0.29 12.09 14.82
N ASN A 182 0.23 13.26 15.17
CA ASN A 182 -0.54 14.30 15.83
C ASN A 182 -0.91 15.37 14.81
N PHE A 183 -2.20 15.59 14.65
CA PHE A 183 -2.76 16.67 13.84
C PHE A 183 -3.16 17.81 14.76
N GLU A 184 -2.86 19.04 14.39
CA GLU A 184 -3.22 20.25 15.13
C GLU A 184 -3.88 21.25 14.18
N LEU A 185 -4.95 21.90 14.61
CA LEU A 185 -5.46 23.07 13.89
C LEU A 185 -4.62 24.30 14.18
N VAL A 186 -4.13 24.92 13.12
CA VAL A 186 -3.37 26.16 13.20
C VAL A 186 -3.90 27.19 12.23
N GLU A 187 -3.72 28.46 12.57
CA GLU A 187 -4.01 29.59 11.71
C GLU A 187 -2.70 30.33 11.42
N LYS A 188 -2.40 30.54 10.14
CA LYS A 188 -1.26 31.35 9.68
C LYS A 188 -1.78 32.34 8.65
N ASN A 189 -1.48 33.63 8.79
CA ASN A 189 -1.97 34.66 7.84
C ASN A 189 -3.49 34.59 7.56
N HIS A 190 -4.31 34.41 8.59
CA HIS A 190 -5.78 34.28 8.48
C HIS A 190 -6.29 33.08 7.69
N ARG A 191 -5.48 32.04 7.54
CA ARG A 191 -5.86 30.78 6.91
C ARG A 191 -5.67 29.63 7.88
N ILE A 192 -6.67 28.75 7.93
CA ILE A 192 -6.65 27.56 8.77
C ILE A 192 -5.97 26.41 8.02
N TYR A 193 -5.10 25.70 8.73
CA TYR A 193 -4.38 24.53 8.26
C TYR A 193 -4.51 23.38 9.25
N VAL A 194 -4.34 22.17 8.74
CA VAL A 194 -4.15 20.96 9.54
C VAL A 194 -2.66 20.67 9.58
N LEU A 195 -2.00 21.07 10.67
CA LEU A 195 -0.58 20.85 10.89
C LEU A 195 -0.33 19.41 11.32
N ILE A 196 0.56 18.72 10.64
CA ILE A 196 1.05 17.39 10.99
C ILE A 196 2.32 17.58 11.79
N GLN A 197 2.30 17.25 13.08
CA GLN A 197 3.45 17.41 13.98
C GLN A 197 4.48 16.29 13.76
N ALA A 198 5.03 16.24 12.56
CA ALA A 198 6.08 15.34 12.13
C ALA A 198 6.88 16.03 11.02
N ASN A 199 8.16 15.67 10.92
CA ASN A 199 9.01 16.06 9.82
C ASN A 199 9.49 14.77 9.12
N ASP A 200 9.22 14.63 7.83
CA ASP A 200 9.61 13.43 7.07
C ASP A 200 11.09 13.45 6.66
N GLY A 201 11.77 14.58 6.82
CA GLY A 201 13.18 14.77 6.50
C GLY A 201 13.47 14.77 5.00
N ILE A 202 12.44 14.85 4.15
CA ILE A 202 12.59 14.91 2.70
C ILE A 202 12.63 16.40 2.33
N GLU A 203 13.85 16.93 2.16
CA GLU A 203 14.01 18.30 1.69
C GLU A 203 13.62 18.41 0.21
N SER A 204 12.86 19.46 -0.14
CA SER A 204 12.55 19.85 -1.52
C SER A 204 13.74 20.45 -2.25
#